data_AF-A0A2H0DEQ4-F1
#
_entry.id   AF-A0A2H0DEQ4-F1
#
_cell.length_a   1.000
_cell.length_b   1.000
_cell.length_c   1.000
_cell.angle_alpha   90.00
_cell.angle_beta   90.00
_cell.angle_gamma   90.00
#
_symmetry.space_group_name_H-M   'P 1'
#
loop_
_entity.id
_entity.type
_entity.pdbx_description
1 polymer ?
#
loop_
_entity_poly.entity_id
_entity_poly.type
_entity_poly.pdbx_seq_one_letter_code
_entity_poly.pdbx_strand_id
1 'polypeptide(L)'
;MIDELEPNGRSVYCGTIGYISANGSMDTNIAIRTLVTEAQQIYCWAGGGLVIDSLPLNEYQETLDKVSAILPAISLHGTQSVDGLESDSV
;
A
#
# COMPACT_ATOMS: atom_id res chain seq x y z
N MET A 1 -16.50 -7.85 -11.49
CA MET A 1 -15.60 -9.01 -11.27
C MET A 1 -14.74 -8.85 -10.02
N ILE A 2 -13.90 -7.82 -9.93
CA ILE A 2 -13.05 -7.58 -8.74
C ILE A 2 -13.75 -6.69 -7.70
N ASP A 3 -14.41 -5.65 -8.20
CA ASP A 3 -15.25 -4.70 -7.46
C ASP A 3 -16.39 -5.35 -6.67
N GLU A 4 -16.91 -6.47 -7.17
CA GLU A 4 -17.93 -7.27 -6.47
C GLU A 4 -17.39 -8.01 -5.24
N LEU A 5 -16.09 -8.28 -5.20
CA LEU A 5 -15.45 -9.10 -4.17
C LEU A 5 -14.70 -8.27 -3.12
N GLU A 6 -14.28 -7.06 -3.47
CA GLU A 6 -13.54 -6.19 -2.56
C GLU A 6 -14.47 -5.25 -1.80
N PRO A 7 -14.40 -5.22 -0.45
CA PRO A 7 -15.30 -4.41 0.36
C PRO A 7 -14.98 -2.90 0.28
N ASN A 8 -13.79 -2.53 -0.17
CA ASN A 8 -13.29 -1.15 -0.21
C ASN A 8 -12.74 -0.83 -1.60
N GLY A 9 -12.79 0.45 -1.98
CA GLY A 9 -12.09 0.93 -3.18
C GLY A 9 -10.57 0.76 -3.05
N ARG A 10 -9.90 0.55 -4.18
CA ARG A 10 -8.46 0.28 -4.26
C ARG A 10 -7.55 1.50 -4.04
N SER A 11 -8.12 2.70 -3.90
CA SER A 11 -7.34 3.94 -3.82
C SER A 11 -6.33 4.02 -4.99
N VAL A 12 -5.04 4.23 -4.72
CA VAL A 12 -3.98 4.26 -5.73
C VAL A 12 -3.56 2.88 -6.22
N TYR A 13 -3.92 1.77 -5.55
CA TYR A 13 -3.44 0.43 -5.88
C TYR A 13 -3.85 -0.02 -7.28
N CYS A 14 -2.88 -0.53 -8.05
CA CYS A 14 -3.00 -0.82 -9.49
C CYS A 14 -3.34 0.40 -10.38
N GLY A 15 -3.32 1.61 -9.81
CA GLY A 15 -3.27 2.85 -10.55
C GLY A 15 -1.85 3.19 -10.99
N THR A 16 -1.58 4.47 -11.18
CA THR A 16 -0.34 4.95 -11.77
C THR A 16 0.25 6.13 -11.01
N ILE A 17 1.55 6.10 -10.75
CA ILE A 17 2.34 7.20 -10.20
C ILE A 17 3.36 7.60 -11.26
N GLY A 18 3.45 8.88 -11.59
CA GLY A 18 4.35 9.35 -12.65
C GLY A 18 4.33 10.86 -12.79
N TYR A 19 4.97 11.35 -13.84
CA TYR A 19 5.01 12.78 -14.18
C TYR A 19 4.69 13.01 -15.65
N ILE A 20 4.15 14.19 -15.93
CA ILE A 20 3.94 14.73 -17.28
C ILE A 20 4.55 16.12 -17.30
N SER A 21 5.44 16.37 -18.24
CA SER A 21 6.18 17.61 -18.39
C SER A 21 5.64 18.45 -19.55
N ALA A 22 5.72 19.77 -19.44
CA ALA A 22 5.26 20.70 -20.49
C ALA A 22 6.02 20.56 -21.83
N ASN A 23 7.16 19.88 -21.83
CA ASN A 23 7.93 19.53 -23.02
C ASN A 23 7.42 18.26 -23.73
N GLY A 24 6.31 17.66 -23.28
CA GLY A 24 5.72 16.46 -23.86
C GLY A 24 6.31 15.14 -23.35
N SER A 25 7.30 15.17 -22.45
CA SER A 25 7.81 13.95 -21.81
C SER A 25 6.87 13.47 -20.70
N MET A 26 6.70 12.15 -20.61
CA MET A 26 5.90 11.49 -19.59
C MET A 26 6.57 10.18 -19.20
N ASP A 27 6.55 9.87 -17.92
CA ASP A 27 6.92 8.55 -17.40
C ASP A 27 6.00 8.18 -16.25
N THR A 28 5.65 6.91 -16.19
CA THR A 28 4.64 6.37 -15.28
C THR A 28 4.99 4.96 -14.84
N ASN A 29 4.75 4.68 -13.57
CA ASN A 29 4.88 3.35 -12.99
C ASN A 29 3.55 2.90 -12.37
N ILE A 30 3.32 1.60 -12.35
CA ILE A 30 2.16 1.00 -11.70
C ILE A 30 2.36 1.09 -10.18
N ALA A 31 1.34 1.58 -9.47
CA ALA A 31 1.33 1.71 -8.02
C ALA A 31 1.09 0.34 -7.33
N ILE A 32 2.08 -0.54 -7.43
CA ILE A 32 2.19 -1.79 -6.65
C ILE A 32 3.33 -1.65 -5.65
N ARG A 33 3.32 -2.45 -4.58
CA ARG A 33 4.31 -2.35 -3.48
C ARG A 33 4.46 -0.90 -2.96
N THR A 34 3.34 -0.18 -2.95
CA THR A 34 3.24 1.23 -2.58
C THR A 34 2.48 1.32 -1.26
N LEU A 35 2.94 2.20 -0.38
CA LEU A 35 2.30 2.49 0.90
C LEU A 35 1.58 3.84 0.81
N VAL A 36 0.36 3.91 1.33
CA VAL A 36 -0.38 5.16 1.47
C VAL A 36 -0.48 5.48 2.95
N THR A 37 -0.16 6.72 3.33
CA THR A 37 -0.26 7.17 4.71
C THR A 37 -1.33 8.25 4.83
N GLU A 38 -2.25 8.06 5.77
CA GLU A 38 -3.33 9.01 6.05
C GLU A 38 -3.65 8.94 7.55
N ALA A 39 -3.81 10.10 8.20
CA ALA A 39 -4.21 10.19 9.60
C ALA A 39 -3.40 9.27 10.56
N GLN A 40 -2.06 9.23 10.39
CA GLN A 40 -1.13 8.39 11.16
C GLN A 40 -1.33 6.87 10.97
N GLN A 41 -2.14 6.46 9.99
CA GLN A 41 -2.30 5.06 9.58
C GLN A 41 -1.55 4.82 8.28
N ILE A 42 -1.06 3.59 8.11
CA ILE A 42 -0.38 3.13 6.90
C ILE A 42 -1.25 2.04 6.27
N TYR A 43 -1.61 2.25 5.00
CA TYR A 43 -2.38 1.34 4.19
C TYR A 43 -1.49 0.73 3.10
N CYS A 44 -1.67 -0.55 2.85
CA CYS A 44 -0.99 -1.28 1.81
C CYS A 44 -1.92 -2.29 1.17
N TRP A 45 -1.64 -2.63 -0.09
CA TRP A 45 -2.40 -3.59 -0.87
C TRP A 45 -1.44 -4.55 -1.55
N ALA A 46 -1.87 -5.80 -1.63
CA ALA A 46 -1.23 -6.82 -2.45
C ALA A 46 -2.32 -7.74 -3.01
N GLY A 47 -1.94 -8.43 -4.08
CA GLY A 47 -2.79 -9.38 -4.78
C GLY A 47 -1.98 -10.08 -5.85
N GLY A 48 -2.59 -11.06 -6.50
CA GLY A 48 -1.99 -11.89 -7.53
C GLY A 48 -2.97 -12.16 -8.67
N GLY A 49 -2.47 -12.75 -9.75
CA GLY A 49 -3.32 -13.25 -10.82
C GLY A 49 -3.82 -14.64 -10.46
N LEU A 50 -5.13 -14.85 -10.47
CA LEU A 50 -5.72 -16.18 -10.27
C LEU A 50 -5.83 -16.90 -11.62
N VAL A 51 -5.31 -18.12 -11.67
CA VAL A 51 -5.45 -19.04 -12.81
C VAL A 51 -6.23 -20.28 -12.37
N ILE A 52 -6.61 -21.13 -13.33
CA ILE A 52 -7.47 -22.30 -13.05
C ILE A 52 -6.83 -23.30 -12.07
N ASP A 53 -5.50 -23.37 -12.05
CA ASP A 53 -4.74 -24.26 -11.18
C ASP A 53 -4.27 -23.57 -9.88
N SER A 54 -4.70 -22.32 -9.64
CA SER A 54 -4.33 -21.58 -8.42
C SER A 54 -4.90 -22.26 -7.18
N LEU A 55 -4.06 -22.41 -6.15
CA LEU A 55 -4.45 -22.93 -4.85
C LEU A 55 -4.73 -21.76 -3.89
N PRO A 56 -5.95 -21.61 -3.33
CA PRO A 56 -6.32 -20.44 -2.54
C PRO A 56 -5.36 -20.09 -1.40
N LEU A 57 -4.84 -21.11 -0.70
CA LEU A 57 -3.90 -20.90 0.40
C LEU A 57 -2.54 -20.36 -0.07
N ASN A 58 -2.08 -20.78 -1.25
CA ASN A 58 -0.81 -20.32 -1.81
C ASN A 58 -0.91 -18.87 -2.28
N GLU A 59 -2.01 -18.52 -2.95
CA GLU A 59 -2.28 -17.15 -3.43
C GLU A 59 -2.43 -16.15 -2.26
N TYR A 60 -3.06 -16.61 -1.17
CA TYR A 60 -3.15 -15.85 0.06
C TYR A 60 -1.76 -15.63 0.69
N GLN A 61 -0.94 -16.68 0.79
CA GLN A 61 0.42 -16.55 1.31
C GLN A 61 1.29 -15.63 0.43
N GLU A 62 1.19 -15.74 -0.89
CA GLU A 62 1.92 -14.86 -1.82
C GLU A 62 1.55 -13.38 -1.60
N THR A 63 0.29 -13.10 -1.32
CA THR A 63 -0.19 -11.74 -1.00
C THR A 63 0.47 -11.22 0.28
N LEU A 64 0.55 -12.05 1.33
CA LEU A 64 1.26 -11.70 2.57
C LEU A 64 2.76 -11.52 2.36
N ASP A 65 3.39 -12.35 1.54
CA ASP A 65 4.82 -12.27 1.25
C ASP A 65 5.17 -10.96 0.50
N LYS A 66 4.33 -10.55 -0.46
CA LYS A 66 4.49 -9.28 -1.18
C LYS A 66 4.45 -8.07 -0.26
N VAL A 67 3.55 -8.06 0.72
CA VAL A 67 3.46 -7.00 1.73
C VAL A 67 4.65 -7.08 2.69
N SER A 68 4.98 -8.28 3.17
CA SER A 68 6.07 -8.49 4.12
C SER A 68 7.42 -8.03 3.57
N ALA A 69 7.62 -8.03 2.25
CA ALA A 69 8.82 -7.50 1.62
C ALA A 69 9.01 -5.98 1.81
N ILE A 70 7.93 -5.20 2.01
CA ILE A 70 8.00 -3.73 2.14
C ILE A 70 7.91 -3.24 3.60
N LEU A 71 7.31 -4.01 4.50
CA LEU A 71 7.15 -3.62 5.91
C LEU A 71 8.46 -3.34 6.67
N PRO A 72 9.58 -4.07 6.47
CA PRO A 72 10.82 -3.82 7.18
C PRO A 72 11.38 -2.40 6.98
N ALA A 73 11.13 -1.78 5.81
CA ALA A 73 11.56 -0.42 5.53
C ALA A 73 10.92 0.60 6.49
N ILE A 74 9.70 0.31 6.96
CA ILE A 74 8.97 1.12 7.92
C ILE A 74 9.48 0.86 9.34
N SER A 75 9.65 -0.41 9.71
CA SER A 75 10.06 -0.80 11.07
C SER A 75 11.44 -0.24 11.48
N LEU A 76 12.33 -0.01 10.52
CA LEU A 76 13.63 0.62 10.76
C LEU A 76 13.54 2.12 11.13
N HIS A 77 12.41 2.77 10.84
CA HIS A 77 12.21 4.21 11.04
C HIS A 77 11.08 4.53 12.05
N GLY A 78 10.51 3.51 12.71
CA GLY A 78 9.26 3.59 13.46
C GLY A 78 9.40 3.49 14.98
N THR A 79 9.92 4.54 15.63
CA THR A 79 9.44 5.07 16.92
C THR A 79 10.05 6.45 17.16
N GLN A 80 9.41 7.50 16.65
CA GLN A 80 9.45 8.78 17.34
C GLN A 80 8.14 8.89 18.11
N SER A 81 8.21 8.65 19.42
CA SER A 81 7.15 9.06 20.34
C SER A 81 6.96 10.57 20.18
N VAL A 82 5.72 10.99 19.97
CA VAL A 82 5.31 12.37 20.20
C VAL A 82 5.24 12.59 21.71
N ASP A 83 6.41 12.68 22.34
CA ASP A 83 6.52 13.12 23.74
C ASP A 83 6.43 14.65 23.77
N GLY A 84 5.31 15.17 24.25
CA GLY A 84 5.18 16.58 24.60
C GLY A 84 3.84 17.20 24.24
N LEU A 85 2.87 17.03 25.14
CA LEU A 85 1.97 18.07 25.64
C LEU A 85 1.30 17.48 26.90
N GLU A 86 2.00 17.55 28.03
CA GLU A 86 1.40 17.42 29.36
C GLU A 86 0.39 18.55 29.58
N SER A 87 -0.67 18.18 30.31
CA SER A 87 -1.61 18.99 31.09
C SER A 87 -1.46 20.51 31.06
N ASP A 88 -2.53 21.19 30.67
CA ASP A 88 -3.02 22.31 31.48
C ASP A 88 -4.46 22.01 31.92
N SER A 89 -4.55 21.66 33.20
CA SER A 89 -5.74 21.77 34.02
C SER A 89 -6.10 23.24 34.23
N VAL A 90 -7.27 23.65 33.72
CA VAL A 90 -8.19 24.61 34.37
C VAL A 90 -9.62 24.14 34.09
#